data_AF-A0A5A8F295-F1
#
_entry.id   AF-A0A5A8F295-F1
#
_cell.length_a   1.000
_cell.length_b   1.000
_cell.length_c   1.000
_cell.angle_alpha   90.00
_cell.angle_beta   90.00
_cell.angle_gamma   90.00
#
_symmetry.space_group_name_H-M   'P 1'
#
loop_
_entity.id
_entity.type
_entity.pdbx_description
1 polymer ?
#
loop_
_entity_poly.entity_id
_entity_poly.type
_entity_poly.pdbx_seq_one_letter_code
_entity_poly.pdbx_strand_id
1 'polypeptide(L)'
;MEKEIVDNSQLFFGKHTIYIDVKRKIEFKALGGTIPDGFLFDFSNKEEPEFYIVEVEFKNHDFYKHIFPQITKFFAFFKNRKSQSELVEKIFSIVNTDIKLKKEFKKYLGEKEIYKSIKDTIDSSQNILLIIDDNKDELLEIMETYSNTWGKMVKFLILKKFVNNNEFIYVIEPDFENIEYGFAESVDKAEREELEYTEEFHLEGINDNSKRLILRSKKNY
;
A
#
# COMPACT_ATOMS: atom_id res chain seq x y z
N MET A 1 -1.75 14.49 1.25
CA MET A 1 -1.09 13.18 1.49
C MET A 1 0.01 12.92 0.48
N GLU A 2 -0.26 13.03 -0.83
CA GLU A 2 0.74 12.84 -1.90
C GLU A 2 2.10 13.53 -1.63
N LYS A 3 2.11 14.85 -1.39
CA LYS A 3 3.35 15.59 -1.12
C LYS A 3 4.14 15.02 0.08
N GLU A 4 3.44 14.58 1.13
CA GLU A 4 4.07 14.00 2.32
C GLU A 4 4.79 12.69 1.98
N ILE A 5 4.20 11.88 1.10
CA ILE A 5 4.81 10.64 0.60
C ILE A 5 6.06 10.94 -0.21
N VAL A 6 6.02 11.94 -1.08
CA VAL A 6 7.20 12.33 -1.87
C VAL A 6 8.33 12.79 -0.96
N ASP A 7 8.03 13.71 -0.04
CA ASP A 7 9.01 14.36 0.84
C ASP A 7 9.60 13.39 1.88
N ASN A 8 8.86 12.33 2.26
CA ASN A 8 9.24 11.37 3.29
C ASN A 8 9.31 9.92 2.77
N SER A 9 9.45 9.71 1.46
CA SER A 9 9.38 8.36 0.85
C SER A 9 10.34 7.34 1.49
N GLN A 10 11.57 7.74 1.79
CA GLN A 10 12.55 6.87 2.46
C GLN A 10 12.18 6.54 3.91
N LEU A 11 11.46 7.41 4.60
CA LEU A 11 10.95 7.15 5.94
C LEU A 11 9.83 6.12 5.89
N PHE A 12 8.97 6.20 4.88
CA PHE A 12 7.77 5.38 4.76
C PHE A 12 8.02 4.00 4.16
N PHE A 13 8.89 3.92 3.15
CA PHE A 13 9.15 2.68 2.40
C PHE A 13 10.53 2.09 2.70
N GLY A 14 11.36 2.78 3.50
CA GLY A 14 12.68 2.31 3.87
C GLY A 14 13.81 2.77 2.94
N LYS A 15 15.05 2.53 3.40
CA LYS A 15 16.28 3.13 2.82
C LYS A 15 16.76 2.50 1.52
N HIS A 16 16.20 1.36 1.13
CA HIS A 16 16.58 0.62 -0.08
C HIS A 16 15.56 0.79 -1.19
N THR A 17 14.73 1.82 -1.12
CA THR A 17 13.70 2.10 -2.10
C THR A 17 14.02 3.31 -2.96
N ILE A 18 13.40 3.39 -4.14
CA ILE A 18 13.41 4.57 -4.99
C ILE A 18 11.98 4.91 -5.37
N TYR A 19 11.49 6.04 -4.88
CA TYR A 19 10.21 6.60 -5.27
C TYR A 19 10.37 7.60 -6.42
N ILE A 20 9.58 7.41 -7.48
CA ILE A 20 9.51 8.30 -8.65
C ILE A 20 8.12 8.94 -8.64
N ASP A 21 8.07 10.24 -8.35
CA ASP A 21 6.85 11.05 -8.46
C ASP A 21 6.48 11.22 -9.94
N VAL A 22 5.36 10.65 -10.34
CA VAL A 22 4.89 10.62 -11.73
C VAL A 22 4.22 11.95 -12.09
N LYS A 23 3.40 12.50 -11.20
CA LYS A 23 2.66 13.75 -11.42
C LYS A 23 3.59 14.94 -11.69
N ARG A 24 4.79 14.95 -11.09
CA ARG A 24 5.80 16.00 -11.36
C ARG A 24 6.62 15.79 -12.63
N LYS A 25 6.55 14.62 -13.26
CA LYS A 25 7.31 14.30 -14.48
C LYS A 25 6.38 14.41 -15.70
N ILE A 26 6.52 15.52 -16.44
CA ILE A 26 5.66 15.95 -17.56
C ILE A 26 5.52 14.89 -18.70
N GLU A 27 6.39 13.88 -18.73
CA GLU A 27 6.50 12.90 -19.82
C GLU A 27 5.57 11.67 -19.70
N PHE A 28 4.83 11.51 -18.59
CA PHE A 28 3.96 10.35 -18.42
C PHE A 28 2.59 10.49 -19.09
N LYS A 29 2.39 9.73 -20.18
CA LYS A 29 1.05 9.40 -20.68
C LYS A 29 0.40 8.32 -19.80
N ALA A 30 -0.91 8.43 -19.60
CA ALA A 30 -1.73 7.54 -18.79
C ALA A 30 -1.48 6.03 -19.03
N LEU A 31 -1.30 5.27 -17.95
CA LEU A 31 -1.28 3.81 -17.93
C LEU A 31 -2.72 3.30 -18.03
N GLY A 32 -3.12 2.75 -19.18
CA GLY A 32 -4.48 2.25 -19.35
C GLY A 32 -5.58 3.31 -19.17
N GLY A 33 -5.26 4.59 -19.39
CA GLY A 33 -6.20 5.70 -19.20
C GLY A 33 -6.34 6.19 -17.76
N THR A 34 -5.39 5.87 -16.88
CA THR A 34 -5.19 6.57 -15.59
C THR A 34 -3.72 6.88 -15.36
N ILE A 35 -3.41 7.93 -14.58
CA ILE A 35 -2.03 8.30 -14.23
C ILE A 35 -1.87 8.00 -12.74
N PRO A 36 -0.96 7.09 -12.34
CA PRO A 36 -0.69 6.85 -10.92
C PRO A 36 0.00 8.04 -10.29
N ASP A 37 0.01 8.10 -8.97
CA ASP A 37 0.75 9.12 -8.22
C ASP A 37 2.26 8.93 -8.31
N GLY A 38 2.69 7.66 -8.25
CA GLY A 38 4.10 7.34 -8.24
C GLY A 38 4.44 5.92 -8.68
N PHE A 39 5.74 5.70 -8.83
CA PHE A 39 6.33 4.37 -8.91
C PHE A 39 7.30 4.18 -7.77
N LEU A 40 7.28 3.00 -7.17
CA LEU A 40 8.22 2.63 -6.13
C LEU A 40 8.98 1.38 -6.58
N PHE A 41 10.31 1.49 -6.59
CA PHE A 41 11.19 0.33 -6.71
C PHE A 41 11.71 -0.02 -5.32
N ASP A 42 11.57 -1.27 -4.93
CA ASP A 42 12.14 -1.79 -3.70
C ASP A 42 13.32 -2.71 -4.01
N PHE A 43 14.50 -2.33 -3.51
CA PHE A 43 15.74 -3.10 -3.64
C PHE A 43 16.18 -3.69 -2.29
N SER A 44 15.29 -3.78 -1.31
CA SER A 44 15.56 -4.40 -0.01
C SER A 44 15.99 -5.86 -0.18
N ASN A 45 15.34 -6.60 -1.09
CA ASN A 45 15.83 -7.87 -1.61
C ASN A 45 16.61 -7.66 -2.92
N LYS A 46 17.92 -7.95 -2.90
CA LYS A 46 18.79 -7.74 -4.07
C LYS A 46 18.60 -8.78 -5.18
N GLU A 47 18.10 -9.95 -4.82
CA GLU A 47 17.88 -11.06 -5.75
C GLU A 47 16.51 -10.94 -6.44
N GLU A 48 15.52 -10.47 -5.70
CA GLU A 48 14.15 -10.26 -6.15
C GLU A 48 13.70 -8.82 -5.84
N PRO A 49 14.18 -7.81 -6.59
CA PRO A 49 13.66 -6.46 -6.47
C PRO A 49 12.20 -6.40 -6.87
N GLU A 50 11.45 -5.50 -6.25
CA GLU A 50 10.02 -5.35 -6.51
C GLU A 50 9.68 -3.98 -7.10
N PHE A 51 8.59 -3.95 -7.85
CA PHE A 51 8.03 -2.74 -8.42
C PHE A 51 6.56 -2.58 -8.05
N TYR A 52 6.22 -1.37 -7.63
CA TYR A 52 4.88 -0.98 -7.23
C TYR A 52 4.40 0.22 -8.05
N ILE A 53 3.17 0.13 -8.54
CA ILE A 53 2.39 1.30 -8.92
C ILE A 53 1.78 1.88 -7.64
N VAL A 54 2.09 3.14 -7.32
CA VAL A 54 1.62 3.79 -6.09
C VAL A 54 0.41 4.67 -6.40
N GLU A 55 -0.67 4.46 -5.66
CA GLU A 55 -1.87 5.28 -5.66
C GLU A 55 -2.19 5.74 -4.23
N VAL A 56 -2.53 7.01 -4.08
CA VAL A 56 -2.78 7.68 -2.81
C VAL A 56 -4.22 8.17 -2.81
N GLU A 57 -5.02 7.61 -1.91
CA GLU A 57 -6.44 7.88 -1.82
C GLU A 57 -6.82 8.40 -0.43
N PHE A 58 -7.98 9.06 -0.35
CA PHE A 58 -8.57 9.45 0.92
C PHE A 58 -9.77 8.54 1.21
N LYS A 59 -10.01 8.21 2.49
CA LYS A 59 -11.15 7.40 2.95
C LYS A 59 -12.50 7.96 2.48
N ASN A 60 -12.60 9.29 2.38
CA ASN A 60 -13.82 9.95 1.94
C ASN A 60 -14.08 9.84 0.42
N HIS A 61 -13.12 9.34 -0.36
CA HIS A 61 -13.34 9.05 -1.78
C HIS A 61 -14.22 7.79 -1.94
N ASP A 62 -15.15 7.85 -2.89
CA ASP A 62 -16.05 6.75 -3.20
C ASP A 62 -15.27 5.55 -3.78
N PHE A 63 -15.37 4.41 -3.10
CA PHE A 63 -14.66 3.19 -3.49
C PHE A 63 -15.01 2.75 -4.91
N TYR A 64 -16.30 2.57 -5.19
CA TYR A 64 -16.78 1.94 -6.42
C TYR A 64 -16.73 2.88 -7.62
N LYS A 65 -16.79 4.20 -7.39
CA LYS A 65 -16.71 5.20 -8.46
C LYS A 65 -15.29 5.65 -8.77
N HIS A 66 -14.36 5.59 -7.81
CA HIS A 66 -13.00 6.13 -7.97
C HIS A 66 -11.93 5.06 -7.81
N ILE A 67 -11.77 4.51 -6.61
CA ILE A 67 -10.65 3.60 -6.26
C ILE A 67 -10.72 2.32 -7.11
N PHE A 68 -11.88 1.66 -7.12
CA PHE A 68 -12.06 0.38 -7.80
C PHE A 68 -11.82 0.45 -9.32
N PRO A 69 -12.40 1.41 -10.07
CA PRO A 69 -12.08 1.59 -11.48
C PRO A 69 -10.60 1.89 -11.74
N GLN A 70 -9.94 2.66 -10.88
CA GLN A 70 -8.53 3.02 -11.04
C GLN A 70 -7.61 1.82 -10.87
N ILE A 71 -7.76 1.08 -9.78
CA ILE A 71 -7.02 -0.16 -9.53
C ILE A 71 -7.27 -1.19 -10.64
N THR A 72 -8.51 -1.31 -11.12
CA THR A 72 -8.85 -2.22 -12.22
C THR A 72 -8.13 -1.85 -13.53
N LYS A 73 -7.93 -0.56 -13.82
CA LYS A 73 -7.13 -0.12 -14.99
C LYS A 73 -5.67 -0.53 -14.84
N PHE A 74 -5.10 -0.51 -13.64
CA PHE A 74 -3.74 -1.01 -13.41
C PHE A 74 -3.62 -2.53 -13.61
N PHE A 75 -4.64 -3.31 -13.25
CA PHE A 75 -4.65 -4.74 -13.63
C PHE A 75 -4.65 -4.94 -15.14
N ALA A 76 -5.42 -4.14 -15.87
CA ALA A 76 -5.41 -4.18 -17.33
C ALA A 76 -4.04 -3.78 -17.90
N PHE A 77 -3.35 -2.82 -17.28
CA PHE A 77 -1.98 -2.43 -17.61
C PHE A 77 -1.00 -3.62 -17.44
N PHE A 78 -1.02 -4.33 -16.32
CA PHE A 78 -0.15 -5.49 -16.10
C PHE A 78 -0.43 -6.68 -17.04
N LYS A 79 -1.61 -6.73 -17.67
CA LYS A 79 -1.91 -7.70 -18.73
C LYS A 79 -1.44 -7.24 -20.11
N ASN A 80 -1.10 -5.96 -20.28
CA ASN A 80 -0.68 -5.38 -21.55
C ASN A 80 0.85 -5.23 -21.63
N ARG A 81 1.50 -6.20 -22.29
CA ARG A 81 2.97 -6.20 -22.48
C ARG A 81 3.48 -4.98 -23.23
N LYS A 82 2.70 -4.44 -24.19
CA LYS A 82 3.10 -3.22 -24.90
C LYS A 82 3.17 -2.04 -23.94
N SER A 83 2.15 -1.88 -23.09
CA SER A 83 2.14 -0.81 -22.09
C SER A 83 3.27 -0.94 -21.07
N GLN A 84 3.62 -2.16 -20.65
CA GLN A 84 4.78 -2.39 -19.79
C GLN A 84 6.10 -1.99 -20.47
N SER A 85 6.32 -2.38 -21.72
CA SER A 85 7.52 -1.95 -22.47
C SER A 85 7.60 -0.43 -22.61
N GLU A 86 6.49 0.24 -22.92
CA GLU A 86 6.43 1.70 -22.97
C GLU A 86 6.72 2.36 -21.61
N LEU A 87 6.33 1.72 -20.50
CA LEU A 87 6.66 2.19 -19.16
C LEU A 87 8.16 2.06 -18.88
N VAL A 88 8.76 0.91 -19.22
CA VAL A 88 10.20 0.66 -19.07
C VAL A 88 11.00 1.73 -19.81
N GLU A 89 10.65 2.03 -21.07
CA GLU A 89 11.32 3.05 -21.87
C GLU A 89 11.24 4.44 -21.23
N LYS A 90 10.07 4.83 -20.71
CA LYS A 90 9.88 6.12 -20.03
C LYS A 90 10.68 6.21 -18.74
N ILE A 91 10.60 5.20 -17.87
CA ILE A 91 11.35 5.18 -16.61
C ILE A 91 12.84 5.25 -16.92
N PHE A 92 13.32 4.45 -17.89
CA PHE A 92 14.72 4.51 -18.30
C PHE A 92 15.14 5.89 -18.81
N SER A 93 14.30 6.56 -19.64
CA SER A 93 14.56 7.92 -20.11
C SER A 93 14.72 8.92 -18.94
N ILE A 94 13.81 8.85 -17.97
CA ILE A 94 13.83 9.70 -16.78
C ILE A 94 15.08 9.43 -15.93
N VAL A 95 15.38 8.16 -15.68
CA VAL A 95 16.58 7.74 -14.92
C VAL A 95 17.84 8.17 -15.65
N ASN A 96 17.89 8.11 -16.98
CA ASN A 96 19.08 8.47 -17.73
C ASN A 96 19.32 9.98 -17.78
N THR A 97 18.24 10.78 -17.73
CA THR A 97 18.29 12.25 -17.76
C THR A 97 18.53 12.85 -16.38
N ASP A 98 18.00 12.24 -15.32
CA ASP A 98 18.15 12.69 -13.95
C ASP A 98 19.41 12.06 -13.30
N ILE A 99 20.49 12.84 -13.23
CA ILE A 99 21.79 12.38 -12.71
C ILE A 99 21.69 11.83 -11.28
N LYS A 100 20.84 12.42 -10.44
CA LYS A 100 20.66 11.98 -9.05
C LYS A 100 19.96 10.63 -9.03
N LEU A 101 18.86 10.51 -9.76
CA LEU A 101 18.11 9.25 -9.86
C LEU A 101 18.97 8.13 -10.45
N LYS A 102 19.75 8.42 -11.50
CA LYS A 102 20.71 7.49 -12.09
C LYS A 102 21.70 6.95 -11.07
N LYS A 103 22.21 7.82 -10.19
CA LYS A 103 23.16 7.44 -9.14
C LYS A 103 22.51 6.53 -8.10
N GLU A 104 21.27 6.81 -7.69
CA GLU A 104 20.53 5.94 -6.77
C GLU A 104 20.27 4.56 -7.39
N PHE A 105 19.82 4.49 -8.64
CA PHE A 105 19.68 3.18 -9.32
C PHE A 105 21.02 2.43 -9.36
N LYS A 106 22.12 3.08 -9.75
CA LYS A 106 23.44 2.44 -9.77
C LYS A 106 23.92 1.96 -8.40
N LYS A 107 23.57 2.65 -7.32
CA LYS A 107 23.93 2.28 -5.96
C LYS A 107 23.37 0.90 -5.59
N TYR A 108 22.15 0.58 -6.01
CA TYR A 108 21.52 -0.72 -5.71
C TYR A 108 21.80 -1.79 -6.78
N LEU A 109 21.89 -1.38 -8.05
CA LEU A 109 22.11 -2.30 -9.17
C LEU A 109 23.59 -2.73 -9.34
N GLY A 110 24.53 -1.95 -8.83
CA GLY A 110 25.96 -2.18 -9.02
C GLY A 110 26.37 -2.09 -10.49
N GLU A 111 26.92 -3.18 -11.03
CA GLU A 111 27.35 -3.28 -12.43
C GLU A 111 26.22 -3.69 -13.39
N LYS A 112 25.03 -4.05 -12.88
CA LYS A 112 23.90 -4.45 -13.72
C LYS A 112 23.46 -3.29 -14.62
N GLU A 113 23.05 -3.63 -15.84
CA GLU A 113 22.51 -2.66 -16.78
C GLU A 113 21.16 -2.11 -16.26
N ILE A 114 21.03 -0.78 -16.22
CA ILE A 114 19.84 -0.09 -15.68
C ILE A 114 18.57 -0.46 -16.46
N TYR A 115 18.61 -0.40 -17.80
CA TYR A 115 17.44 -0.69 -18.63
C TYR A 115 16.92 -2.11 -18.39
N LYS A 116 17.82 -3.10 -18.47
CA LYS A 116 17.50 -4.49 -18.22
C LYS A 116 16.97 -4.70 -16.80
N SER A 117 17.57 -4.07 -15.80
CA SER A 117 17.12 -4.21 -14.40
C SER A 117 15.71 -3.64 -14.20
N ILE A 118 15.41 -2.46 -14.76
CA ILE A 118 14.06 -1.88 -14.72
C ILE A 118 13.06 -2.83 -15.40
N LYS A 119 13.42 -3.33 -16.59
CA LYS A 119 12.58 -4.26 -17.34
C LYS A 119 12.29 -5.53 -16.56
N ASP A 120 13.32 -6.20 -16.05
CA ASP A 120 13.21 -7.46 -15.33
C ASP A 120 12.39 -7.27 -14.04
N THR A 121 12.56 -6.15 -13.33
CA THR A 121 11.77 -5.81 -12.13
C THR A 121 10.28 -5.61 -12.46
N ILE A 122 9.98 -4.83 -13.50
CA ILE A 122 8.57 -4.57 -13.91
C ILE A 122 7.91 -5.83 -14.47
N ASP A 123 8.64 -6.67 -15.20
CA ASP A 123 8.10 -7.91 -15.78
C ASP A 123 7.81 -8.99 -14.73
N SER A 124 8.54 -8.97 -13.62
CA SER A 124 8.40 -9.93 -12.51
C SER A 124 7.44 -9.46 -11.41
N SER A 125 7.18 -8.16 -11.30
CA SER A 125 6.29 -7.58 -10.28
C SER A 125 4.93 -7.19 -10.84
N GLN A 126 3.88 -7.39 -10.05
CA GLN A 126 2.52 -6.93 -10.38
C GLN A 126 1.86 -6.20 -9.21
N ASN A 127 2.68 -5.53 -8.39
CA ASN A 127 2.24 -4.94 -7.15
C ASN A 127 1.63 -3.55 -7.38
N ILE A 128 0.52 -3.27 -6.71
CA ILE A 128 -0.11 -1.97 -6.63
C ILE A 128 -0.15 -1.59 -5.16
N LEU A 129 0.54 -0.52 -4.81
CA LEU A 129 0.55 0.03 -3.45
C LEU A 129 -0.54 1.10 -3.34
N LEU A 130 -1.62 0.78 -2.64
CA LEU A 130 -2.71 1.70 -2.32
C LEU A 130 -2.48 2.29 -0.92
N ILE A 131 -2.26 3.60 -0.84
CA ILE A 131 -2.03 4.29 0.43
C ILE A 131 -3.28 5.11 0.76
N ILE A 132 -3.91 4.84 1.91
CA ILE A 132 -5.13 5.50 2.35
C ILE A 132 -4.93 6.16 3.71
N ASP A 133 -5.68 7.22 4.02
CA ASP A 133 -5.53 7.94 5.29
C ASP A 133 -6.23 7.26 6.47
N ASP A 134 -7.14 6.30 6.22
CA ASP A 134 -7.81 5.50 7.24
C ASP A 134 -8.49 4.24 6.64
N ASN A 135 -8.96 3.32 7.49
CA ASN A 135 -9.60 2.07 7.08
C ASN A 135 -10.84 2.27 6.20
N LYS A 136 -11.05 1.32 5.29
CA LYS A 136 -12.16 1.31 4.34
C LYS A 136 -12.69 -0.10 4.12
N ASP A 137 -13.88 -0.38 4.62
CA ASP A 137 -14.45 -1.74 4.68
C ASP A 137 -14.62 -2.34 3.29
N GLU A 138 -15.06 -1.55 2.30
CA GLU A 138 -15.26 -2.03 0.93
C GLU A 138 -13.95 -2.53 0.29
N LEU A 139 -12.79 -2.00 0.72
CA LEU A 139 -11.50 -2.48 0.25
C LEU A 139 -11.21 -3.89 0.78
N LEU A 140 -11.46 -4.13 2.08
CA LEU A 140 -11.24 -5.43 2.71
C LEU A 140 -12.12 -6.50 2.08
N GLU A 141 -13.42 -6.23 1.96
CA GLU A 141 -14.39 -7.13 1.33
C GLU A 141 -13.98 -7.53 -0.09
N ILE A 142 -13.50 -6.56 -0.88
CA ILE A 142 -13.10 -6.77 -2.28
C ILE A 142 -11.78 -7.52 -2.37
N MET A 143 -10.83 -7.24 -1.49
CA MET A 143 -9.57 -8.00 -1.43
C MET A 143 -9.80 -9.46 -1.06
N GLU A 144 -10.75 -9.75 -0.16
CA GLU A 144 -11.12 -11.13 0.19
C GLU A 144 -11.89 -11.80 -0.96
N THR A 145 -12.95 -11.17 -1.45
CA THR A 145 -13.82 -11.69 -2.53
C THR A 145 -13.03 -11.96 -3.80
N TYR A 146 -12.10 -11.07 -4.15
CA TYR A 146 -11.26 -11.15 -5.34
C TYR A 146 -9.80 -11.46 -5.00
N SER A 147 -9.57 -12.35 -4.04
CA SER A 147 -8.25 -12.77 -3.52
C SER A 147 -7.18 -13.05 -4.59
N ASN A 148 -7.54 -13.73 -5.69
CA ASN A 148 -6.62 -14.05 -6.79
C ASN A 148 -6.17 -12.83 -7.62
N THR A 149 -6.81 -11.67 -7.44
CA THR A 149 -6.48 -10.43 -8.15
C THR A 149 -6.18 -9.33 -7.14
N TRP A 150 -7.20 -8.76 -6.49
CA TRP A 150 -7.05 -7.73 -5.47
C TRP A 150 -6.17 -8.19 -4.30
N GLY A 151 -6.49 -9.31 -3.65
CA GLY A 151 -5.69 -9.79 -2.51
C GLY A 151 -4.22 -10.11 -2.85
N LYS A 152 -3.93 -10.54 -4.08
CA LYS A 152 -2.57 -10.85 -4.52
C LYS A 152 -1.79 -9.62 -4.99
N MET A 153 -2.42 -8.76 -5.79
CA MET A 153 -1.76 -7.67 -6.51
C MET A 153 -1.81 -6.35 -5.74
N VAL A 154 -2.83 -6.13 -4.91
CA VAL A 154 -3.01 -4.88 -4.18
C VAL A 154 -2.43 -5.04 -2.78
N LYS A 155 -1.50 -4.16 -2.45
CA LYS A 155 -0.93 -3.98 -1.12
C LYS A 155 -1.47 -2.67 -0.60
N PHE A 156 -2.10 -2.68 0.57
CA PHE A 156 -2.66 -1.46 1.13
C PHE A 156 -1.88 -1.02 2.36
N LEU A 157 -1.76 0.29 2.53
CA LEU A 157 -1.06 0.92 3.63
C LEU A 157 -1.90 2.08 4.16
N ILE A 158 -2.06 2.15 5.47
CA ILE A 158 -2.73 3.27 6.12
C ILE A 158 -1.67 4.27 6.58
N LEU A 159 -1.78 5.52 6.13
CA LEU A 159 -0.90 6.61 6.55
C LEU A 159 -1.69 7.66 7.32
N LYS A 160 -1.51 7.69 8.64
CA LYS A 160 -2.11 8.69 9.53
C LYS A 160 -1.10 9.77 9.87
N LYS A 161 -1.51 11.03 9.78
CA LYS A 161 -0.73 12.19 10.22
C LYS A 161 -1.38 12.81 11.45
N PHE A 162 -0.65 12.82 12.56
CA PHE A 162 -1.06 13.52 13.78
C PHE A 162 -0.27 14.82 13.89
N VAL A 163 -0.97 15.92 14.18
CA VAL A 163 -0.38 17.25 14.31
C VAL A 163 -0.64 17.76 15.71
N ASN A 164 0.42 18.11 16.43
CA ASN A 164 0.33 18.76 17.73
C ASN A 164 1.24 20.00 17.73
N ASN A 165 0.65 21.18 17.85
CA ASN A 165 1.34 22.46 17.70
C ASN A 165 2.09 22.56 16.35
N ASN A 166 3.42 22.42 16.39
CA ASN A 166 4.33 22.44 15.24
C ASN A 166 5.04 21.10 14.99
N GLU A 167 4.73 20.08 15.79
CA GLU A 167 5.25 18.74 15.63
C GLU A 167 4.24 17.89 14.86
N PHE A 168 4.75 17.02 14.00
CA PHE A 168 3.96 16.06 13.26
C PHE A 168 4.52 14.66 13.47
N ILE A 169 3.62 13.70 13.64
CA ILE A 169 3.94 12.29 13.74
C ILE A 169 3.19 11.58 12.60
N TYR A 170 3.91 10.74 11.87
CA TYR A 170 3.33 9.85 10.88
C TYR A 170 3.23 8.45 11.50
N VAL A 171 2.09 7.81 11.31
CA VAL A 171 1.87 6.41 11.64
C VAL A 171 1.54 5.68 10.34
N ILE A 172 2.25 4.57 10.11
CA ILE A 172 2.09 3.70 8.95
C ILE A 172 1.70 2.33 9.45
N GLU A 173 0.63 1.77 8.90
CA GLU A 173 0.17 0.42 9.23
C GLU A 173 -0.26 -0.33 7.96
N PRO A 174 0.26 -1.55 7.71
CA PRO A 174 1.43 -2.16 8.37
C PRO A 174 2.72 -1.41 8.03
N ASP A 175 3.83 -1.73 8.71
CA ASP A 175 5.16 -1.38 8.23
C ASP A 175 5.35 -1.90 6.80
N PHE A 176 5.97 -1.10 5.93
CA PHE A 176 6.13 -1.46 4.52
C PHE A 176 6.88 -2.80 4.32
N GLU A 177 7.86 -3.10 5.17
CA GLU A 177 8.60 -4.37 5.15
C GLU A 177 7.70 -5.60 5.40
N ASN A 178 6.56 -5.39 6.06
CA ASN A 178 5.59 -6.44 6.41
C ASN A 178 4.29 -6.34 5.58
N ILE A 179 4.29 -5.57 4.50
CA ILE A 179 3.05 -5.25 3.76
C ILE A 179 2.36 -6.49 3.16
N GLU A 180 3.11 -7.55 2.90
CA GLU A 180 2.59 -8.85 2.47
C GLU A 180 1.71 -9.53 3.53
N TYR A 181 2.02 -9.33 4.81
CA TYR A 181 1.31 -9.93 5.94
C TYR A 181 0.20 -9.03 6.49
N GLY A 182 0.29 -7.72 6.26
CA GLY A 182 -0.65 -6.76 6.82
C GLY A 182 -2.11 -6.95 6.40
N PHE A 183 -2.36 -7.54 5.21
CA PHE A 183 -3.72 -7.90 4.81
C PHE A 183 -4.33 -8.94 5.76
N ALA A 184 -3.60 -10.01 6.08
CA ALA A 184 -4.10 -11.05 6.99
C ALA A 184 -4.38 -10.48 8.39
N GLU A 185 -3.47 -9.64 8.90
CA GLU A 185 -3.66 -8.99 10.21
C GLU A 185 -4.84 -8.00 10.23
N SER A 186 -5.08 -7.32 9.10
CA SER A 186 -6.19 -6.37 8.98
C SER A 186 -7.56 -7.05 8.96
N VAL A 187 -7.66 -8.22 8.32
CA VAL A 187 -8.87 -9.05 8.35
C VAL A 187 -9.12 -9.53 9.80
N ASP A 188 -8.10 -10.07 10.46
CA ASP A 188 -8.22 -10.51 11.86
C ASP A 188 -8.60 -9.36 12.81
N LYS A 189 -8.16 -8.13 12.54
CA LYS A 189 -8.54 -6.95 13.33
C LYS A 189 -9.99 -6.52 13.05
N ALA A 190 -10.40 -6.46 11.79
CA ALA A 190 -11.76 -6.10 11.40
C ALA A 190 -12.79 -7.10 11.97
N GLU A 191 -12.51 -8.41 11.88
CA GLU A 191 -13.34 -9.44 12.49
C GLU A 191 -13.44 -9.27 14.02
N ARG A 192 -12.33 -8.90 14.69
CA ARG A 192 -12.32 -8.62 16.13
C ARG A 192 -13.04 -7.33 16.51
N GLU A 193 -13.07 -6.32 15.64
CA GLU A 193 -13.78 -5.06 15.86
C GLU A 193 -15.29 -5.19 15.58
N GLU A 194 -15.70 -5.99 14.58
CA GLU A 194 -17.12 -6.36 14.38
C GLU A 194 -17.66 -7.21 15.54
N LEU A 195 -16.81 -8.03 16.15
CA LEU A 195 -17.11 -8.74 17.39
C LEU A 195 -16.97 -7.79 18.58
N GLU A 196 -17.91 -6.85 18.76
CA GLU A 196 -18.09 -6.17 20.04
C GLU A 196 -18.43 -7.21 21.12
N TYR A 197 -17.41 -7.72 21.81
CA TYR A 197 -17.57 -8.57 22.98
C TYR A 197 -18.20 -7.75 24.11
N THR A 198 -19.52 -7.71 24.17
CA THR A 198 -20.23 -7.24 25.36
C THR A 198 -19.90 -8.17 26.53
N GLU A 199 -19.91 -7.65 27.77
CA GLU A 199 -19.77 -8.53 28.95
C GLU A 199 -20.84 -9.63 28.95
N GLU A 200 -21.99 -9.39 28.31
CA GLU A 200 -23.05 -10.36 28.13
C GLU A 200 -22.63 -11.52 27.22
N PHE A 201 -21.83 -11.28 26.18
CA PHE A 201 -21.23 -12.32 25.33
C PHE A 201 -20.31 -13.25 26.13
N HIS A 202 -19.49 -12.70 27.04
CA HIS A 202 -18.61 -13.52 27.90
C HIS A 202 -19.36 -14.30 28.99
N LEU A 203 -20.62 -13.94 29.25
CA LEU A 203 -21.47 -14.61 30.21
C LEU A 203 -22.45 -15.60 29.54
N GLU A 204 -22.44 -15.74 28.21
CA GLU A 204 -23.23 -16.76 27.53
C GLU A 204 -22.77 -18.18 27.92
N GLY A 205 -23.71 -19.02 28.33
CA GLY A 205 -23.43 -20.37 28.83
C GLY A 205 -23.07 -20.48 30.32
N ILE A 206 -22.91 -19.36 31.04
CA ILE A 206 -22.66 -19.37 32.48
C ILE A 206 -23.99 -19.46 33.26
N ASN A 207 -24.09 -20.41 34.20
CA ASN A 207 -25.23 -20.57 35.13
C ASN A 207 -25.58 -19.24 35.85
N ASP A 208 -26.87 -18.93 35.96
CA ASP A 208 -27.42 -17.72 36.61
C ASP A 208 -26.84 -17.42 38.01
N ASN A 209 -26.47 -18.44 38.78
CA ASN A 209 -25.84 -18.24 40.09
C ASN A 209 -24.45 -17.61 39.98
N SER A 210 -23.67 -17.99 38.97
CA SER A 210 -22.33 -17.46 38.71
C SER A 210 -22.39 -16.05 38.10
N LYS A 211 -23.37 -15.78 37.22
CA LYS A 211 -23.63 -14.42 36.71
C LYS A 211 -23.91 -13.42 37.84
N ARG A 212 -24.73 -13.81 38.83
CA ARG A 212 -25.07 -12.96 39.99
C ARG A 212 -23.89 -12.66 40.90
N LEU A 213 -22.92 -13.57 41.02
CA LEU A 213 -21.71 -13.38 41.83
C LEU A 213 -20.74 -12.37 41.19
N ILE A 214 -20.59 -12.42 39.86
CA ILE A 214 -19.76 -11.49 39.09
C ILE A 214 -20.37 -10.07 39.12
N LEU A 215 -21.69 -9.95 38.99
CA LEU A 215 -22.37 -8.66 39.09
C LEU A 215 -22.33 -8.06 40.52
N ARG A 216 -22.33 -8.90 41.56
CA ARG A 216 -22.21 -8.44 42.96
C ARG A 216 -20.81 -7.94 43.32
N SER A 217 -19.77 -8.54 42.76
CA SER A 217 -18.38 -8.14 43.04
C SER A 217 -18.02 -6.79 42.40
N LYS A 218 -18.70 -6.38 41.32
CA LYS A 218 -18.53 -5.06 40.69
C LYS A 218 -19.23 -3.91 41.40
N LYS A 219 -20.26 -4.16 42.23
CA LYS A 219 -20.99 -3.11 42.96
C LYS A 219 -20.30 -2.58 44.22
N ASN A 220 -19.13 -3.14 44.56
CA ASN A 220 -18.36 -2.79 45.77
C ASN A 220 -17.06 -2.02 45.44
N TYR A 221 -16.99 -1.39 44.27
CA TYR A 221 -15.98 -0.38 43.92
C TYR A 221 -16.68 0.89 43.46
#